data_AF-A0A949RM96-F1
#
_entry.id   AF-A0A949RM96-F1
#
_cell.length_a   1.000
_cell.length_b   1.000
_cell.length_c   1.000
_cell.angle_alpha   90.00
_cell.angle_beta   90.00
_cell.angle_gamma   90.00
#
_symmetry.space_group_name_H-M   'P 1'
#
loop_
_entity.id
_entity.type
_entity.pdbx_description
1 polymer ?
#
loop_
_entity_poly.entity_id
_entity_poly.type
_entity_poly.pdbx_seq_one_letter_code
_entity_poly.pdbx_strand_id
1 'polypeptide(L)'
;MKAPDLEAYILGELTAAERIEVERHLATHPEAAAEVERLALVMGALRRLPEEEPPRRIAFVSDKVFEPNWLQRFWNPAPRLALGCSAMLSAAILAHGVLARPGKPAVAVNPVEISRQVEAEVGKRLEAAVAKSVTRVRAEEEGKSRVLVRTALDEAEKRFALAREADRATVDANFELLRKQMNRMVYLASNQEGAGK
;
A
#
# COMPACT_ATOMS: atom_id res chain seq x y z
N MET A 1 -24.55 32.40 -10.61
CA MET A 1 -25.15 32.63 -9.26
C MET A 1 -24.04 32.55 -8.25
N LYS A 2 -23.96 33.51 -7.32
CA LYS A 2 -22.98 33.48 -6.23
C LYS A 2 -23.36 32.31 -5.30
N ALA A 3 -22.38 31.52 -4.86
CA ALA A 3 -22.63 30.45 -3.90
C ALA A 3 -23.15 31.08 -2.57
N PRO A 4 -24.20 30.51 -1.95
CA PRO A 4 -24.68 30.99 -0.66
C PRO A 4 -23.64 30.77 0.44
N ASP A 5 -23.66 31.63 1.45
CA ASP A 5 -22.73 31.55 2.59
C ASP A 5 -23.17 30.47 3.59
N LEU A 6 -22.54 29.30 3.50
CA LEU A 6 -22.82 28.14 4.36
C LEU A 6 -22.29 28.33 5.79
N GLU A 7 -21.22 29.10 5.97
CA GLU A 7 -20.61 29.37 7.28
C GLU A 7 -21.53 30.26 8.11
N ALA A 8 -22.02 31.35 7.52
CA ALA A 8 -23.00 32.23 8.15
C ALA A 8 -24.32 31.50 8.48
N TYR A 9 -24.73 30.53 7.64
CA TYR A 9 -25.89 29.69 7.90
C TYR A 9 -25.72 28.84 9.17
N ILE A 10 -24.56 28.17 9.33
CA ILE A 10 -24.23 27.34 10.49
C ILE A 10 -24.05 28.16 11.76
N LEU A 11 -23.43 29.35 11.67
CA LEU A 11 -23.24 30.27 12.78
C LEU A 11 -24.54 30.97 13.20
N GLY A 12 -25.58 30.94 12.35
CA GLY A 12 -26.87 31.57 12.62
C GLY A 12 -26.86 33.08 12.41
N GLU A 13 -25.94 33.60 11.59
CA GLU A 13 -25.75 35.03 11.32
C GLU A 13 -26.59 35.53 10.13
N LEU A 14 -27.25 34.63 9.41
CA LEU A 14 -28.10 34.98 8.27
C LEU A 14 -29.45 35.57 8.68
N THR A 15 -29.95 36.48 7.83
CA THR A 15 -31.34 36.95 7.93
C THR A 15 -32.33 35.84 7.53
N ALA A 16 -33.61 36.00 7.91
CA ALA A 16 -34.65 35.03 7.58
C ALA A 16 -34.83 34.82 6.06
N ALA A 17 -34.64 35.86 5.25
CA ALA A 17 -34.75 35.78 3.80
C ALA A 17 -33.59 34.98 3.18
N GLU A 18 -32.36 35.23 3.65
CA GLU A 18 -31.16 34.52 3.19
C GLU A 18 -31.19 33.05 3.62
N ARG A 19 -31.69 32.76 4.83
CA ARG A 19 -31.84 31.38 5.32
C ARG A 19 -32.70 30.53 4.38
N ILE A 20 -33.84 31.06 3.93
CA ILE A 20 -34.74 30.36 3.01
C ILE A 20 -34.06 30.10 1.66
N GLU A 21 -33.21 31.03 1.20
CA GLU A 21 -32.42 30.86 -0.03
C GLU A 21 -31.37 29.76 0.11
N VAL A 22 -30.66 29.71 1.25
CA VAL A 22 -29.71 28.63 1.56
C VAL A 22 -30.43 27.28 1.66
N GLU A 23 -31.55 27.17 2.36
CA GLU A 23 -32.31 25.93 2.48
C GLU A 23 -32.78 25.40 1.11
N ARG A 24 -33.21 26.29 0.21
CA ARG A 24 -33.55 25.93 -1.18
C ARG A 24 -32.33 25.44 -1.96
N HIS A 25 -31.16 26.04 -1.73
CA HIS A 25 -29.91 25.60 -2.33
C HIS A 25 -29.48 24.22 -1.83
N LEU A 26 -29.58 23.97 -0.51
CA LEU A 26 -29.27 22.68 0.10
C LEU A 26 -30.17 21.55 -0.40
N ALA A 27 -31.45 21.85 -0.69
CA ALA A 27 -32.38 20.87 -1.26
C ALA A 27 -32.03 20.43 -2.69
N THR A 28 -31.23 21.22 -3.42
CA THR A 28 -30.89 20.96 -4.83
C THR A 28 -29.43 20.55 -5.04
N HIS A 29 -28.55 20.85 -4.08
CA HIS A 29 -27.11 20.61 -4.16
C HIS A 29 -26.64 19.70 -3.02
N PRO A 30 -26.52 18.38 -3.25
CA PRO A 30 -26.18 17.42 -2.19
C PRO A 30 -24.77 17.64 -1.62
N GLU A 31 -23.84 18.21 -2.40
CA GLU A 31 -22.49 18.55 -1.95
C GLU A 31 -22.51 19.65 -0.87
N ALA A 32 -23.37 20.66 -1.02
CA ALA A 32 -23.54 21.72 -0.03
C ALA A 32 -24.19 21.19 1.26
N ALA A 33 -25.12 20.23 1.14
CA ALA A 33 -25.73 19.57 2.30
C ALA A 33 -24.70 18.75 3.10
N ALA A 34 -23.82 18.01 2.41
CA ALA A 34 -22.74 17.26 3.06
C ALA A 34 -21.74 18.17 3.78
N GLU A 35 -21.48 19.36 3.24
CA GLU A 35 -20.59 20.33 3.88
C GLU A 35 -21.22 20.97 5.13
N VAL A 36 -22.51 21.29 5.08
CA VAL A 36 -23.27 21.74 6.27
C VAL A 36 -23.25 20.68 7.37
N GLU A 37 -23.40 19.39 7.03
CA GLU A 37 -23.29 18.29 8.00
C GLU A 37 -21.88 18.20 8.62
N ARG A 38 -20.83 18.32 7.81
CA ARG A 38 -19.44 18.36 8.27
C ARG A 38 -19.20 19.53 9.23
N LEU A 39 -19.63 20.73 8.87
CA LEU A 39 -19.50 21.92 9.69
C LEU A 39 -20.28 21.80 11.00
N ALA A 40 -21.47 21.20 10.99
CA ALA A 40 -22.26 20.94 12.18
C ALA A 40 -21.53 20.00 13.17
N LEU A 41 -20.84 18.96 12.68
CA LEU A 41 -20.02 18.08 13.52
C LEU A 41 -18.85 18.83 14.16
N VAL A 42 -18.13 19.66 13.39
CA VAL A 42 -17.01 20.47 13.89
C VAL A 42 -17.51 21.45 14.95
N MET A 43 -18.62 22.15 14.69
CA MET A 43 -19.22 23.07 15.65
C MET A 43 -19.63 22.36 16.94
N GLY A 44 -20.17 21.14 16.83
CA GLY A 44 -20.48 20.29 17.97
C GLY A 44 -19.26 19.89 18.78
N ALA A 45 -18.12 19.65 18.13
CA ALA A 45 -16.84 19.37 18.80
C ALA A 45 -16.27 20.62 19.49
N LEU A 46 -16.29 21.78 18.83
CA LEU A 46 -15.81 23.04 19.38
C LEU A 46 -16.62 23.47 20.62
N ARG A 47 -17.95 23.29 20.60
CA ARG A 47 -18.82 23.60 21.75
C ARG A 47 -18.59 22.72 22.98
N ARG A 48 -17.87 21.59 22.83
CA ARG A 48 -17.50 20.71 23.96
C ARG A 48 -16.16 21.09 24.58
N LEU A 49 -15.36 21.92 23.92
CA LEU A 49 -14.08 22.35 24.45
C LEU A 49 -14.36 23.30 25.62
N PRO A 50 -13.76 23.08 26.81
CA PRO A 50 -13.89 24.02 27.90
C PRO A 50 -13.33 25.38 27.46
N GLU A 51 -14.01 26.46 27.82
CA GLU A 51 -13.48 27.80 27.64
C GLU A 51 -12.29 28.00 28.60
N GLU A 52 -11.10 27.66 28.13
CA GLU A 52 -9.86 27.94 28.84
C GLU A 52 -9.42 29.38 28.56
N GLU A 53 -9.17 30.14 29.63
CA GLU A 53 -8.61 31.48 29.51
C GLU A 53 -7.23 31.38 28.84
N PRO A 54 -6.95 32.12 27.75
CA PRO A 54 -5.65 32.07 27.09
C PRO A 54 -4.57 32.38 28.13
N PRO A 55 -3.45 31.64 28.15
CA PRO A 55 -2.43 31.80 29.18
C PRO A 55 -2.03 33.26 29.22
N ARG A 56 -2.36 33.93 30.33
CA ARG A 56 -1.96 35.32 30.55
C ARG A 56 -0.46 35.33 30.43
N ARG A 57 0.06 36.09 29.46
CA ARG A 57 1.49 36.31 29.30
C ARG A 57 2.05 36.69 30.66
N ILE A 58 2.74 35.74 31.31
CA ILE A 58 3.70 36.05 32.35
C ILE A 58 4.75 36.87 31.60
N ALA A 59 4.64 38.20 31.66
CA ALA A 59 5.76 39.03 31.30
C ALA A 59 6.86 38.58 32.26
N PHE A 60 7.90 37.94 31.73
CA PHE A 60 9.16 37.77 32.43
C PHE A 60 9.71 39.18 32.70
N VAL A 61 9.15 39.85 33.70
CA VAL A 61 9.80 40.98 34.35
C VAL A 61 10.94 40.34 35.09
N SER A 62 12.14 40.45 34.51
CA SER A 62 13.38 40.12 35.18
C SER A 62 13.44 40.96 36.44
N ASP A 63 13.00 40.39 37.56
CA ASP A 63 13.14 41.03 38.86
C ASP A 63 14.62 41.34 39.07
N LYS A 64 14.94 42.60 39.33
CA LYS A 64 16.31 43.14 39.36
C LYS A 64 17.03 42.79 40.67
N VAL A 65 16.78 41.59 41.18
CA VAL A 65 17.16 41.12 42.52
C VAL A 65 18.43 40.24 42.47
N PHE A 66 18.94 39.93 41.27
CA PHE A 66 20.10 39.05 41.07
C PHE A 66 21.26 39.68 40.27
N GLU A 67 21.48 40.99 40.34
CA GLU A 67 22.73 41.56 39.84
C GLU A 67 23.79 41.55 40.95
N PRO A 68 24.79 40.65 40.90
CA PRO A 68 25.85 40.64 41.90
C PRO A 68 26.63 41.95 41.83
N ASN A 69 26.84 42.58 42.99
CA ASN A 69 27.64 43.81 43.09
C ASN A 69 29.06 43.58 42.54
N TRP A 70 29.73 44.61 42.03
CA TRP A 70 31.05 44.48 41.39
C TRP A 70 32.11 43.85 42.31
N LEU A 71 32.04 44.13 43.62
CA LEU A 71 32.83 43.41 44.63
C LEU A 71 32.48 41.92 44.64
N GLN A 72 31.21 41.56 44.82
CA GLN A 72 30.78 40.15 44.82
C GLN A 72 31.19 39.43 43.54
N ARG A 73 31.16 40.10 42.39
CA ARG A 73 31.59 39.55 41.10
C ARG A 73 33.10 39.29 41.03
N PHE A 74 33.91 40.11 41.69
CA PHE A 74 35.37 39.94 41.79
C PHE A 74 35.78 38.85 42.78
N TRP A 75 35.03 38.71 43.88
CA TRP A 75 35.28 37.68 44.90
C TRP A 75 34.64 36.32 44.58
N ASN A 76 33.79 36.24 43.54
CA ASN A 76 33.19 34.99 43.09
C ASN A 76 34.25 34.09 42.42
N PRO A 77 34.42 32.82 42.83
CA PRO A 77 35.39 31.90 42.21
C PRO A 77 35.05 31.53 40.75
N ALA A 78 33.81 31.72 40.31
CA ALA A 78 33.34 31.35 38.96
C ALA A 78 34.19 31.94 37.81
N PRO A 79 34.47 33.26 37.73
CA PRO A 79 35.33 33.82 36.69
C PRO A 79 36.78 33.29 36.74
N ARG A 80 37.31 32.98 37.93
CA ARG A 80 38.67 32.41 38.08
C ARG A 80 38.75 30.97 37.57
N LEU A 81 37.70 30.18 37.83
CA LEU A 81 37.58 28.82 37.29
C LEU A 81 37.38 28.83 35.77
N ALA A 82 36.57 29.76 35.24
CA ALA A 82 36.39 29.90 33.80
C ALA A 82 37.70 30.26 33.07
N LEU A 83 38.50 31.17 33.64
CA LEU A 83 39.84 31.49 33.15
C LEU A 83 40.81 30.30 33.23
N GLY A 84 40.73 29.52 34.31
CA GLY A 84 41.52 28.30 34.45
C GLY A 84 41.17 27.25 33.40
N CYS A 85 39.88 26.99 33.17
CA CYS A 85 39.42 26.04 32.17
C CYS A 85 39.77 26.48 30.75
N SER A 86 39.64 27.77 30.43
CA SER A 86 39.98 28.29 29.10
C SER A 86 41.50 28.25 28.85
N ALA A 87 42.32 28.58 29.85
CA ALA A 87 43.78 28.45 29.76
C ALA A 87 44.20 26.98 29.57
N MET A 88 43.59 26.06 30.32
CA MET A 88 43.87 24.63 30.19
C MET A 88 43.46 24.09 28.81
N LEU A 89 42.28 24.49 28.30
CA LEU A 89 41.80 24.11 26.97
C LEU A 89 42.72 24.65 25.86
N SER A 90 43.13 25.92 25.97
CA SER A 90 44.06 26.54 25.01
C SER A 90 45.40 25.80 24.98
N ALA A 91 45.95 25.48 26.16
CA ALA A 91 47.18 24.69 26.27
C ALA A 91 47.02 23.28 25.66
N ALA A 92 45.88 22.62 25.87
CA ALA A 92 45.60 21.30 25.30
C ALA A 92 45.52 21.33 23.76
N ILE A 93 44.91 22.37 23.18
CA ILE A 93 44.83 22.53 21.72
C ILE A 93 46.23 22.77 21.12
N LEU A 94 47.03 23.65 21.74
CA LEU A 94 48.40 23.90 21.29
C LEU A 94 49.29 22.67 21.43
N ALA A 95 49.20 21.97 22.57
CA ALA A 95 49.91 20.72 22.78
C ALA A 95 49.47 19.67 21.75
N HIS A 96 48.17 19.56 21.47
CA HIS A 96 47.67 18.66 20.43
C HIS A 96 48.20 19.04 19.05
N GLY A 97 48.23 20.33 18.68
CA GLY A 97 48.78 20.77 17.39
C GLY A 97 50.28 20.53 17.22
N VAL A 98 51.06 20.58 18.32
CA VAL A 98 52.50 20.33 18.31
C VAL A 98 52.83 18.84 18.38
N LEU A 99 52.09 18.06 19.17
CA LEU A 99 52.32 16.62 19.35
C LEU A 99 51.62 15.77 18.27
N ALA A 100 50.52 16.24 17.68
CA ALA A 100 49.88 15.56 16.57
C ALA A 100 50.75 15.72 15.33
N ARG A 101 51.51 14.66 15.03
CA ARG A 101 52.19 14.50 13.74
C ARG A 101 51.17 14.74 12.62
N PRO A 102 51.48 15.52 11.57
CA PRO A 102 50.54 15.71 10.47
C PRO A 102 50.13 14.34 9.94
N GLY A 103 48.84 14.03 10.08
CA GLY A 103 48.25 12.82 9.51
C GLY A 103 48.54 12.79 8.02
N LYS A 104 48.80 11.59 7.48
CA LYS A 104 49.04 11.41 6.04
C LYS A 104 47.95 12.17 5.26
N PRO A 105 48.31 12.98 4.24
CA PRO A 105 47.31 13.67 3.45
C PRO A 105 46.31 12.64 2.93
N ALA A 106 45.02 12.95 3.07
CA ALA A 106 43.96 12.09 2.57
C ALA A 106 44.26 11.78 1.11
N VAL A 107 44.42 10.49 0.78
CA VAL A 107 44.60 10.04 -0.59
C VAL A 107 43.45 10.62 -1.39
N ALA A 108 43.75 11.39 -2.44
CA ALA A 108 42.73 11.94 -3.31
C ALA A 108 42.00 10.79 -3.99
N VAL A 109 40.83 10.44 -3.45
CA VAL A 109 40.00 9.38 -3.99
C VAL A 109 39.39 9.90 -5.30
N ASN A 110 39.76 9.29 -6.43
CA ASN A 110 39.20 9.65 -7.73
C ASN A 110 37.77 9.07 -7.83
N PRO A 111 36.71 9.91 -7.79
CA PRO A 111 35.32 9.42 -7.78
C PRO A 111 34.97 8.66 -9.06
N VAL A 112 35.67 8.92 -10.17
CA VAL A 112 35.45 8.29 -11.48
C VAL A 112 35.94 6.84 -11.51
N GLU A 113 37.00 6.51 -10.78
CA GLU A 113 37.50 5.14 -10.71
C GLU A 113 36.62 4.27 -9.82
N ILE A 114 36.13 4.83 -8.71
CA ILE A 114 35.18 4.16 -7.83
C ILE A 114 33.88 3.85 -8.56
N SER A 115 33.31 4.83 -9.28
CA SER A 115 32.05 4.60 -10.00
C SER A 115 32.16 3.49 -11.03
N ARG A 116 33.27 3.43 -11.80
CA ARG A 116 33.53 2.34 -12.75
C ARG A 116 33.66 0.96 -12.07
N GLN A 117 34.36 0.90 -10.93
CA GLN A 117 34.50 -0.35 -10.17
C GLN A 117 33.15 -0.81 -9.61
N VAL A 118 32.36 0.13 -9.10
CA VAL A 118 31.01 -0.14 -8.58
C VAL A 118 30.09 -0.61 -9.71
N GLU A 119 30.10 0.04 -10.88
CA GLU A 119 29.27 -0.34 -12.01
C GLU A 119 29.62 -1.73 -12.54
N ALA A 120 30.91 -2.07 -12.63
CA ALA A 120 31.36 -3.41 -13.01
C ALA A 120 30.93 -4.49 -12.00
N GLU A 121 31.01 -4.20 -10.70
CA GLU A 121 30.59 -5.11 -9.63
C GLU A 121 29.06 -5.26 -9.59
N VAL A 122 28.32 -4.17 -9.78
CA VAL A 122 26.85 -4.17 -9.88
C VAL A 122 26.40 -4.97 -11.11
N GLY A 123 27.04 -4.79 -12.26
CA GLY A 123 26.75 -5.55 -13.48
C GLY A 123 26.87 -7.06 -13.26
N LYS A 124 27.98 -7.51 -12.66
CA LYS A 124 28.19 -8.93 -12.32
C LYS A 124 27.11 -9.47 -11.38
N ARG A 125 26.75 -8.72 -10.34
CA ARG A 125 25.71 -9.12 -9.37
C ARG A 125 24.33 -9.15 -10.01
N LEU A 126 24.04 -8.19 -10.88
CA LEU A 126 22.76 -8.10 -11.59
C LEU A 126 22.59 -9.28 -12.55
N GLU A 127 23.60 -9.59 -13.36
CA GLU A 127 23.56 -10.75 -14.26
C GLU A 127 23.32 -12.06 -13.51
N ALA A 128 24.04 -12.28 -12.40
CA ALA A 128 23.85 -13.46 -11.57
C ALA A 128 22.43 -13.53 -10.96
N ALA A 129 21.90 -12.40 -10.48
CA ALA A 129 20.55 -12.31 -9.92
C ALA A 129 19.47 -12.56 -10.99
N VAL A 130 19.64 -12.00 -12.19
CA VAL A 130 18.73 -12.19 -13.33
C VAL A 130 18.77 -13.64 -13.82
N ALA A 131 19.95 -14.26 -13.94
CA ALA A 131 20.05 -15.67 -14.29
C ALA A 131 19.32 -16.56 -13.26
N LYS A 132 19.45 -16.25 -11.97
CA LYS A 132 18.76 -16.96 -10.89
C LYS A 132 17.23 -16.75 -10.92
N SER A 133 16.75 -15.56 -11.26
CA SER A 133 15.31 -15.30 -11.37
C SER A 133 14.71 -16.00 -12.60
N VAL A 134 15.39 -15.94 -13.75
CA VAL A 134 14.94 -16.60 -14.99
C VAL A 134 14.87 -18.12 -14.82
N THR A 135 15.87 -18.72 -14.18
CA THR A 135 15.87 -20.17 -13.90
C THR A 135 14.72 -20.58 -12.97
N ARG A 136 14.43 -19.79 -11.93
CA ARG A 136 13.28 -20.03 -11.05
C ARG A 136 11.95 -19.94 -11.80
N VAL A 137 11.76 -18.89 -12.60
CA VAL A 137 10.53 -18.70 -13.39
C VAL A 137 10.35 -19.83 -14.41
N ARG A 138 11.41 -20.24 -15.11
CA ARG A 138 11.34 -21.38 -16.03
C ARG A 138 10.95 -22.68 -15.32
N ALA A 139 11.51 -22.95 -14.15
CA ALA A 139 11.14 -24.14 -13.37
C ALA A 139 9.67 -24.10 -12.90
N GLU A 140 9.16 -22.93 -12.51
CA GLU A 140 7.76 -22.74 -12.13
C GLU A 140 6.82 -22.91 -13.35
N GLU A 141 7.18 -22.36 -14.51
CA GLU A 141 6.41 -22.48 -15.75
C GLU A 141 6.39 -23.91 -16.31
N GLU A 142 7.50 -24.64 -16.23
CA GLU A 142 7.54 -26.07 -16.58
C GLU A 142 6.60 -26.89 -15.68
N GLY A 143 6.53 -26.56 -14.39
CA GLY A 143 5.59 -27.18 -13.45
C GLY A 143 4.14 -26.93 -13.84
N LYS A 144 3.77 -25.66 -14.11
CA LYS A 144 2.42 -25.29 -14.55
C LYS A 144 2.05 -25.93 -15.89
N SER A 145 2.97 -25.91 -16.85
CA SER A 145 2.76 -26.51 -18.17
C SER A 145 2.51 -28.01 -18.07
N ARG A 146 3.27 -28.74 -17.25
CA ARG A 146 3.03 -30.16 -16.98
C ARG A 146 1.66 -30.41 -16.36
N VAL A 147 1.20 -29.55 -15.44
CA VAL A 147 -0.13 -29.66 -14.85
C VAL A 147 -1.20 -29.43 -15.91
N LEU A 148 -1.09 -28.38 -16.73
CA LEU A 148 -2.04 -28.08 -17.80
C LEU A 148 -2.14 -29.21 -18.83
N VAL A 149 -0.99 -29.76 -19.26
CA VAL A 149 -0.95 -30.90 -20.19
C VAL A 149 -1.61 -32.14 -19.57
N ARG A 150 -1.35 -32.44 -18.30
CA ARG A 150 -2.02 -33.55 -17.59
C ARG A 150 -3.53 -33.34 -17.53
N THR A 151 -3.99 -32.15 -17.14
CA THR A 151 -5.43 -31.86 -17.07
C THR A 151 -6.11 -31.96 -18.44
N ALA A 152 -5.44 -31.52 -19.50
CA ALA A 152 -5.95 -31.62 -20.86
C ALA A 152 -6.03 -33.09 -21.34
N LEU A 153 -5.04 -33.91 -20.98
CA LEU A 153 -5.06 -35.35 -21.28
C LEU A 153 -6.16 -36.08 -20.52
N ASP A 154 -6.33 -35.79 -19.22
CA ASP A 154 -7.39 -36.39 -18.40
C ASP A 154 -8.79 -36.03 -18.93
N GLU A 155 -8.98 -34.77 -19.37
CA GLU A 155 -10.23 -34.34 -19.98
C GLU A 155 -10.48 -35.04 -21.33
N ALA A 156 -9.44 -35.17 -22.16
CA ALA A 156 -9.53 -35.90 -23.42
C ALA A 156 -9.90 -37.37 -23.19
N GLU A 157 -9.26 -38.04 -22.23
CA GLU A 157 -9.54 -39.45 -21.91
C GLU A 157 -10.99 -39.66 -21.46
N LYS A 158 -11.53 -38.76 -20.64
CA LYS A 158 -12.96 -38.78 -20.26
C LYS A 158 -13.89 -38.63 -21.46
N ARG A 159 -13.59 -37.70 -22.37
CA ARG A 159 -14.38 -37.51 -23.60
C ARG A 159 -14.35 -38.76 -24.47
N PHE A 160 -13.19 -39.40 -24.63
CA PHE A 160 -13.06 -40.66 -25.37
C PHE A 160 -13.73 -41.85 -24.68
N ALA A 161 -13.76 -41.90 -23.35
CA ALA A 161 -14.51 -42.91 -22.62
C ALA A 161 -16.02 -42.78 -22.88
N LEU A 162 -16.57 -41.57 -22.77
CA LEU A 162 -17.98 -41.30 -23.05
C LEU A 162 -18.36 -41.59 -24.52
N ALA A 163 -17.49 -41.23 -25.47
CA ALA A 163 -17.71 -41.54 -26.88
C ALA A 163 -17.79 -43.06 -27.11
N ARG A 164 -16.87 -43.84 -26.52
CA ARG A 164 -16.89 -45.31 -26.61
C ARG A 164 -18.15 -45.93 -26.00
N GLU A 165 -18.66 -45.37 -24.91
CA GLU A 165 -19.92 -45.83 -24.30
C GLU A 165 -21.12 -45.51 -25.20
N ALA A 166 -21.17 -44.32 -25.79
CA ALA A 166 -22.21 -43.94 -26.75
C ALA A 166 -22.19 -44.81 -28.01
N ASP A 167 -20.99 -45.12 -28.53
CA ASP A 167 -20.84 -46.01 -29.69
C ASP A 167 -21.35 -47.42 -29.39
N ARG A 168 -20.99 -47.97 -28.22
CA ARG A 168 -21.50 -49.28 -27.77
C ARG A 168 -23.03 -49.29 -27.66
N ALA A 169 -23.60 -48.27 -27.02
CA ALA A 169 -25.06 -48.14 -26.91
C ALA A 169 -25.75 -48.06 -28.27
N THR A 170 -25.13 -47.37 -29.24
CA THR A 170 -25.65 -47.26 -30.61
C THR A 170 -25.61 -48.61 -31.33
N VAL A 171 -24.50 -49.35 -31.18
CA VAL A 171 -24.36 -50.71 -31.75
C VAL A 171 -25.39 -51.65 -31.14
N ASP A 172 -25.56 -51.64 -29.82
CA ASP A 172 -26.54 -52.47 -29.11
C ASP A 172 -27.97 -52.16 -29.57
N ALA A 173 -28.32 -50.88 -29.70
CA ALA A 173 -29.62 -50.45 -30.21
C ALA A 173 -29.88 -50.95 -31.65
N ASN A 174 -28.87 -50.92 -32.52
CA ASN A 174 -28.97 -51.45 -33.88
C ASN A 174 -29.19 -52.97 -33.89
N PHE A 175 -28.48 -53.72 -33.04
CA PHE A 175 -28.69 -55.16 -32.90
C PHE A 175 -30.08 -55.50 -32.37
N GLU A 176 -30.63 -54.71 -31.43
CA GLU A 176 -32.00 -54.91 -30.97
C GLU A 176 -33.04 -54.69 -32.06
N LEU A 177 -32.85 -53.67 -32.91
CA LEU A 177 -33.73 -53.41 -34.05
C LEU A 177 -33.70 -54.56 -35.05
N LEU A 178 -32.50 -55.04 -35.40
CA LEU A 178 -32.33 -56.22 -36.26
C LEU A 178 -33.01 -57.46 -35.66
N ARG A 179 -32.84 -57.70 -34.36
CA ARG A 179 -33.50 -58.81 -33.65
C ARG A 179 -35.03 -58.68 -33.68
N LYS A 180 -35.57 -57.47 -33.48
CA LYS A 180 -37.03 -57.20 -33.56
C LYS A 180 -37.57 -57.42 -34.97
N GLN A 181 -36.84 -56.98 -36.01
CA GLN A 181 -37.22 -57.23 -37.41
C GLN A 181 -37.20 -58.72 -37.75
N MET A 182 -36.16 -59.44 -37.32
CA MET A 182 -36.07 -60.89 -37.46
C MET A 182 -37.24 -61.61 -36.77
N ASN A 183 -37.53 -61.27 -35.52
CA ASN A 183 -38.66 -61.87 -34.79
C ASN A 183 -40.01 -61.58 -35.47
N ARG A 184 -40.21 -60.37 -36.02
CA ARG A 184 -41.41 -60.03 -36.79
C ARG A 184 -41.52 -60.86 -38.08
N MET A 185 -40.41 -61.04 -38.81
CA MET A 185 -40.39 -61.86 -40.03
C MET A 185 -40.72 -63.34 -39.73
N VAL A 186 -40.12 -63.90 -38.68
CA VAL A 186 -40.41 -65.29 -38.25
C VAL A 186 -41.88 -65.45 -37.84
N TYR A 187 -42.43 -64.48 -37.10
CA TYR A 187 -43.84 -64.51 -36.69
C TYR A 187 -44.82 -64.42 -37.87
N LEU A 188 -44.52 -63.59 -38.87
CA LEU A 188 -45.32 -63.50 -40.09
C LEU A 188 -45.27 -64.81 -40.90
N ALA A 189 -44.11 -65.45 -40.98
CA ALA A 189 -43.96 -66.75 -41.63
C ALA A 189 -44.75 -67.84 -40.91
N SER A 190 -44.69 -67.91 -39.57
CA SER A 190 -45.44 -68.94 -38.82
C SER A 190 -46.96 -68.77 -38.89
N ASN A 191 -47.47 -67.55 -39.00
CA ASN A 191 -48.91 -67.31 -39.19
C ASN A 191 -49.40 -67.67 -40.61
N GLN A 192 -48.54 -67.61 -41.64
CA GLN A 192 -48.91 -68.04 -42.99
C GLN A 192 -49.04 -69.57 -43.11
N GLU A 193 -48.24 -70.34 -42.36
CA GLU A 193 -48.38 -71.80 -42.32
C GLU A 193 -49.62 -72.29 -41.55
N GLY A 194 -50.14 -71.47 -40.62
CA GLY A 194 -51.34 -71.78 -39.84
C GLY A 194 -52.68 -71.45 -40.51
N ALA A 195 -52.69 -70.59 -41.54
CA ALA A 195 -53.91 -70.18 -42.26
C ALA A 195 -54.29 -71.11 -43.43
N GLY A 196 -53.55 -72.20 -43.63
CA GLY A 196 -53.81 -73.23 -44.64
C GLY A 196 -54.41 -74.51 -44.05
N LYS A 197 -55.60 -74.43 -43.46
CA LYS A 197 -56.50 -75.56 -43.23
C LYS A 197 -57.95 -75.12 -43.34
#